data_AF-A0A0B5DN47-F1
#
_entry.id   AF-A0A0B5DN47-F1
#
_cell.length_a   1.000
_cell.length_b   1.000
_cell.length_c   1.000
_cell.angle_alpha   90.00
_cell.angle_beta   90.00
_cell.angle_gamma   90.00
#
_symmetry.space_group_name_H-M   'P 1'
#
loop_
_entity.id
_entity.type
_entity.pdbx_description
1 polymer ?
#
loop_
_entity_poly.entity_id
_entity_poly.type
_entity_poly.pdbx_seq_one_letter_code
_entity_poly.pdbx_strand_id
1 'polypeptide(L)' 'MGDEVEWFELTRRGYDRVQVDEYFARLAGGTDPGDPPQFDIVRRGYDRDQVDSRIAQLRAR' A
#
# COMPACT_ATOMS: atom_id res chain seq x y z
N MET A 1 -15.98 -13.11 12.34
CA MET A 1 -16.45 -12.10 11.38
C MET A 1 -15.35 -11.07 11.38
N GLY A 2 -14.44 -11.18 10.40
CA GLY A 2 -13.19 -10.43 10.41
C GLY A 2 -13.51 -8.96 10.37
N ASP A 3 -13.03 -8.25 11.37
CA ASP A 3 -13.12 -6.80 11.46
C ASP A 3 -12.40 -6.26 10.21
N GLU A 4 -13.17 -5.70 9.28
CA GLU A 4 -12.72 -5.08 8.03
C GLU A 4 -12.04 -3.75 8.35
N VAL A 5 -10.95 -3.85 9.07
CA VAL A 5 -9.86 -2.90 9.03
C VAL A 5 -8.92 -3.47 7.97
N GLU A 6 -8.96 -2.91 6.76
CA GLU A 6 -8.22 -3.36 5.56
C GLU A 6 -6.70 -3.30 5.79
N TRP A 7 -6.15 -4.19 6.61
CA TRP A 7 -4.72 -4.38 6.77
C TRP A 7 -4.26 -5.34 5.68
N PHE A 8 -3.44 -4.87 4.75
CA PHE A 8 -2.87 -5.72 3.70
C PHE A 8 -2.19 -6.96 4.33
N GLU A 9 -2.29 -8.11 3.66
CA GLU A 9 -1.67 -9.33 4.19
C GLU A 9 -0.15 -9.18 4.30
N LEU A 10 0.40 -9.75 5.37
CA LEU A 10 1.84 -9.78 5.59
C LEU A 10 2.45 -11.00 4.94
N THR A 11 3.23 -10.77 3.89
CA THR A 11 3.98 -11.81 3.19
C THR A 11 5.46 -11.77 3.62
N ARG A 12 6.12 -12.93 3.51
CA ARG A 12 7.57 -13.06 3.70
C ARG A 12 8.38 -12.25 2.68
N ARG A 13 7.76 -11.77 1.60
CA ARG A 13 8.32 -10.84 0.63
C ARG A 13 7.21 -9.91 0.17
N GLY A 14 7.17 -8.72 0.75
CA GLY A 14 6.18 -7.70 0.46
C GLY A 14 6.77 -6.31 0.50
N TYR A 15 5.97 -5.32 0.15
CA TYR A 15 6.34 -3.92 0.23
C TYR A 15 6.55 -3.47 1.67
N ASP A 16 7.51 -2.58 1.86
CA ASP A 16 7.78 -2.00 3.16
C ASP A 16 6.55 -1.26 3.67
N ARG A 17 6.13 -1.64 4.89
CA ARG A 17 4.88 -1.14 5.47
C ARG A 17 4.94 0.34 5.73
N VAL A 18 6.10 0.86 6.13
CA VAL A 18 6.29 2.30 6.41
C VAL A 18 6.15 3.07 5.11
N GLN A 19 6.79 2.62 4.03
CA GLN A 19 6.67 3.29 2.74
C GLN A 19 5.24 3.28 2.19
N VAL A 20 4.52 2.17 2.33
CA VAL A 20 3.11 2.10 1.94
C VAL A 20 2.28 3.06 2.78
N ASP A 21 2.43 3.06 4.11
CA ASP A 21 1.68 3.95 5.01
C ASP A 21 1.94 5.43 4.68
N GLU A 22 3.20 5.82 4.47
CA GLU A 22 3.57 7.18 4.06
C GLU A 22 2.96 7.57 2.71
N TYR A 23 2.92 6.64 1.76
CA TYR A 23 2.32 6.86 0.44
C TYR A 23 0.80 7.09 0.56
N PHE A 24 0.11 6.27 1.33
CA PHE A 24 -1.33 6.43 1.59
C PHE A 24 -1.62 7.71 2.38
N ALA A 25 -0.77 8.09 3.34
CA ALA A 25 -0.89 9.35 4.07
C ALA A 25 -0.76 10.58 3.15
N ARG A 26 0.13 10.53 2.16
CA ARG A 26 0.27 11.59 1.13
C ARG A 26 -0.95 11.67 0.22
N LEU A 27 -1.44 10.53 -0.25
CA LEU A 27 -2.68 10.42 -1.03
C LEU A 27 -3.88 10.99 -0.27
N ALA A 28 -4.04 10.62 1.00
CA ALA A 28 -5.09 11.16 1.87
C ALA A 28 -4.93 12.66 2.12
N GLY A 29 -3.69 13.16 2.13
CA GLY A 29 -3.36 14.59 2.16
C GLY A 29 -3.60 15.33 0.84
N GLY A 30 -4.15 14.68 -0.20
CA GLY A 30 -4.44 15.28 -1.50
C GLY A 30 -3.20 15.52 -2.37
N THR A 31 -2.05 15.00 -1.95
CA THR A 31 -0.84 14.97 -2.78
C THR A 31 -0.83 13.64 -3.48
N ASP A 32 -1.27 13.60 -4.74
CA ASP A 32 -0.99 12.45 -5.60
C ASP A 32 0.50 12.49 -5.97
N PRO A 33 1.32 11.55 -5.48
CA PRO A 33 2.75 11.54 -5.77
C PRO A 33 3.08 11.17 -7.23
N GLY A 34 2.09 11.03 -8.13
CA GLY A 34 2.29 10.53 -9.48
C GLY A 34 2.51 9.02 -9.46
N ASP A 35 3.36 8.46 -10.32
CA ASP A 35 3.66 7.03 -10.35
C ASP A 35 4.05 6.46 -8.96
N PRO A 36 3.57 5.27 -8.57
CA PRO A 36 3.91 4.71 -7.28
C PRO A 36 5.42 4.48 -7.27
N PRO A 37 6.18 5.10 -6.34
CA PRO A 37 7.59 4.79 -6.20
C PRO A 37 7.72 3.29 -5.95
N GLN A 38 8.73 2.67 -6.56
CA GLN A 38 8.95 1.23 -6.43
C GLN A 38 9.23 0.92 -4.95
N PHE A 39 8.20 0.46 -4.23
CA PHE A 39 8.31 0.18 -2.81
C PHE A 39 9.37 -0.90 -2.56
N ASP A 40 10.17 -0.72 -1.50
CA ASP A 40 11.20 -1.65 -1.10
C ASP A 40 10.58 -3.00 -0.68
N ILE A 41 11.20 -4.09 -1.12
CA ILE A 41 10.76 -5.43 -0.76
C ILE A 41 11.51 -5.91 0.48
N VAL A 42 10.79 -6.05 1.58
CA VAL A 42 11.33 -6.52 2.86
C VAL A 42 10.86 -7.94 3.17
N ARG A 43 11.57 -8.62 4.08
CA ARG A 43 11.30 -10.03 4.44
C ARG A 43 10.00 -10.23 5.26
N ARG A 44 9.22 -9.16 5.46
CA ARG A 44 7.93 -9.11 6.16
C ARG A 44 7.22 -7.80 5.82
N GLY A 45 6.64 -7.74 4.63
CA GLY A 45 6.00 -6.56 4.09
C GLY A 45 4.55 -6.81 3.72
N TYR A 46 3.85 -5.77 3.30
CA TYR A 46 2.51 -5.87 2.75
C TYR A 46 2.51 -6.55 1.39
N ASP A 47 1.46 -7.31 1.12
CA ASP A 47 1.31 -7.96 -0.16
C ASP A 47 1.25 -6.96 -1.32
N ARG A 48 2.06 -7.22 -2.34
CA ARG A 48 2.31 -6.28 -3.43
C ARG A 48 1.09 -6.14 -4.32
N ASP A 49 0.41 -7.25 -4.60
CA ASP A 49 -0.81 -7.28 -5.41
C ASP A 49 -1.95 -6.55 -4.71
N GLN A 50 -2.09 -6.73 -3.39
CA GLN A 50 -3.12 -6.01 -2.62
C GLN A 50 -2.86 -4.51 -2.55
N VAL A 51 -1.61 -4.11 -2.30
CA VAL A 51 -1.23 -2.69 -2.28
C VAL A 51 -1.46 -2.06 -3.65
N ASP A 52 -1.00 -2.69 -4.72
CA ASP A 52 -1.16 -2.16 -6.08
C ASP A 52 -2.63 -2.06 -6.49
N SER A 53 -3.43 -3.10 -6.23
CA SER A 53 -4.88 -3.10 -6.47
C SER A 53 -5.59 -1.99 -5.69
N ARG A 54 -5.17 -1.70 -4.47
CA ARG A 54 -5.76 -0.62 -3.67
C ARG A 54 -5.37 0.76 -4.19
N ILE A 55 -4.12 0.94 -4.58
CA ILE A 55 -3.63 2.19 -5.19
C ILE A 55 -4.36 2.45 -6.51
N ALA A 56 -4.50 1.43 -7.37
CA ALA A 56 -5.22 1.54 -8.62
C ALA A 56 -6.69 1.93 -8.41
N GLN A 57 -7.37 1.33 -7.43
CA GLN A 57 -8.76 1.69 -7.09
C GLN A 57 -8.88 3.13 -6.57
N LEU A 58 -7.94 3.59 -5.74
CA LEU A 58 -7.95 4.97 -5.24
C LEU A 58 -7.69 6.00 -6.33
N ARG A 59 -6.81 5.69 -7.30
CA ARG A 59 -6.54 6.57 -8.45
C ARG A 59 -7.62 6.56 -9.52
N ALA A 60 -8.39 5.48 -9.62
CA ALA A 60 -9.49 5.36 -10.57
C ALA A 60 -10.78 6.07 -10.10
N ARG A 61 -10.77 6.67 -8.91
CA ARG A 61 -11.92 7.38 -8.31
C ARG A 61 -11.78 8.88 -8.46
#